data_AF-A0A7W7TXB0-F1
#
_entry.id   AF-A0A7W7TXB0-F1
#
_cell.length_a   1.000
_cell.length_b   1.000
_cell.length_c   1.000
_cell.angle_alpha   90.00
_cell.angle_beta   90.00
_cell.angle_gamma   90.00
#
_symmetry.space_group_name_H-M   'P 1'
#
loop_
_entity.id
_entity.type
_entity.pdbx_description
1 polymer ?
#
loop_
_entity_poly.entity_id
_entity_poly.type
_entity_poly.pdbx_seq_one_letter_code
_entity_poly.pdbx_strand_id
1 'polypeptide(L)'
;MSNLVGGLLAATVLGAGYALYWLTLYPCRLTELKFAFRPEYAPHRQALKAAREQLRRVRENRAEEASGPARRRKEILGARNREVGKREAEISRLGREEEGEVVGRLGALRLHEHALVFLAVKESREEQEATTEVEKILRLARIEVSLKLGGQCTYVEVMDADGMWRSAEYPHGQYDEREVHRFEERIRNQTLPARQDLVRREERIATLQAQIEQINARAEEELRKADEAEQELLEAQRADERLDRAEKRWREERRAWKELTGCRPRE
;
A
#
# COMPACT_ATOMS: atom_id res chain seq x y z
N MET A 1 51.65 13.08 35.60
CA MET A 1 50.80 12.65 36.73
C MET A 1 49.30 12.75 36.45
N SER A 2 48.85 13.58 35.50
CA SER A 2 47.42 13.82 35.19
C SER A 2 46.67 12.61 34.59
N ASN A 3 47.35 11.77 33.79
CA ASN A 3 46.72 10.60 33.16
C ASN A 3 46.47 9.43 34.13
N LEU A 4 47.28 9.33 35.20
CA LEU A 4 47.10 8.31 36.25
C LEU A 4 45.92 8.65 37.17
N VAL A 5 45.77 9.93 37.54
CA VAL A 5 44.64 10.39 38.37
C VAL A 5 43.32 10.31 37.60
N GLY A 6 43.32 10.66 36.30
CA GLY A 6 42.15 10.51 35.42
C GLY A 6 41.72 9.05 35.23
N GLY A 7 42.69 8.13 35.05
CA GLY A 7 42.41 6.69 34.94
C GLY A 7 41.86 6.07 36.22
N LEU A 8 42.35 6.51 37.38
CA LEU A 8 41.92 5.99 38.69
C LEU A 8 40.50 6.46 39.06
N LEU A 9 40.14 7.70 38.69
CA LEU A 9 38.78 8.25 38.82
C LEU A 9 37.78 7.53 37.89
N ALA A 10 38.16 7.27 36.64
CA ALA A 10 37.31 6.53 35.71
C ALA A 10 37.05 5.09 36.21
N ALA A 11 38.08 4.41 36.72
CA ALA A 11 37.96 3.08 37.29
C ALA A 11 37.05 3.04 38.54
N THR A 12 37.13 4.06 39.41
CA THR A 12 36.26 4.14 40.60
C THR A 12 34.81 4.44 40.23
N VAL A 13 34.54 5.32 39.26
CA VAL A 13 33.18 5.58 38.77
C VAL A 13 32.58 4.32 38.12
N LEU A 14 33.35 3.62 37.29
CA LEU A 14 32.91 2.35 36.68
C LEU A 14 32.67 1.26 37.75
N GLY A 15 33.56 1.17 38.75
CA GLY A 15 33.41 0.25 39.87
C GLY A 15 32.19 0.55 40.74
N ALA A 16 31.92 1.82 41.04
CA ALA A 16 30.75 2.26 41.80
C ALA A 16 29.46 2.01 41.02
N GLY A 17 29.44 2.30 39.71
CA GLY A 17 28.32 2.01 38.83
C GLY A 17 28.03 0.51 38.74
N TYR A 18 29.07 -0.32 38.59
CA TYR A 18 28.93 -1.77 38.59
C TYR A 18 28.43 -2.31 39.93
N ALA A 19 28.93 -1.79 41.06
CA ALA A 19 28.46 -2.17 42.38
C ALA A 19 26.98 -1.80 42.62
N LEU A 20 26.55 -0.62 42.17
CA LEU A 20 25.15 -0.20 42.19
C LEU A 20 24.28 -1.14 41.35
N TYR A 21 24.68 -1.42 40.10
CA TYR A 21 24.00 -2.38 39.24
C TYR A 21 23.93 -3.77 39.89
N TRP A 22 25.01 -4.23 40.49
CA TRP A 22 25.07 -5.52 41.19
C TRP A 22 24.09 -5.58 42.37
N LEU A 23 23.98 -4.50 43.14
CA LEU A 23 23.01 -4.39 44.23
C LEU A 23 21.56 -4.33 43.73
N THR A 24 21.29 -3.86 42.50
CA THR A 24 19.95 -4.01 41.90
C THR A 24 19.60 -5.47 41.58
N LEU A 25 20.59 -6.27 41.21
CA LEU A 25 20.40 -7.70 40.89
C LEU A 25 20.33 -8.58 42.14
N TYR A 26 21.05 -8.19 43.20
CA TYR A 26 21.17 -8.91 44.47
C TYR A 26 20.96 -7.95 45.66
N PRO A 27 19.72 -7.51 45.91
CA PRO A 27 19.46 -6.53 46.95
C PRO A 27 19.69 -7.13 48.33
N CYS A 28 20.26 -6.33 49.21
CA CYS A 28 20.49 -6.64 50.61
C CYS A 28 20.45 -5.35 51.44
N ARG A 29 20.35 -5.48 52.77
CA ARG A 29 20.45 -4.33 53.67
C ARG A 29 21.87 -3.76 53.64
N LEU A 30 22.00 -2.44 53.85
CA LEU A 30 23.31 -1.76 53.87
C LEU A 30 24.26 -2.33 54.96
N THR A 31 23.70 -2.86 56.04
CA THR A 31 24.43 -3.52 57.13
C THR A 31 24.90 -4.94 56.78
N GLU A 32 24.45 -5.50 55.65
CA GLU A 32 24.60 -6.91 55.30
C GLU A 32 25.13 -7.12 53.86
N LEU A 33 25.97 -6.20 53.37
CA LEU A 33 26.58 -6.26 52.03
C LEU A 33 27.37 -7.56 51.76
N LYS A 34 27.71 -8.32 52.81
CA LYS A 34 28.33 -9.65 52.69
C LYS A 34 27.55 -10.59 51.78
N PHE A 35 26.22 -10.55 51.78
CA PHE A 35 25.39 -11.41 50.93
C PHE A 35 25.58 -11.11 49.42
N ALA A 36 25.80 -9.84 49.08
CA ALA A 36 25.99 -9.42 47.69
C ALA A 36 27.42 -9.69 47.17
N PHE A 37 28.44 -9.59 48.02
CA PHE A 37 29.84 -9.60 47.57
C PHE A 37 30.69 -10.78 48.05
N ARG A 38 30.41 -11.40 49.20
CA ARG A 38 31.27 -12.49 49.72
C ARG A 38 31.11 -13.79 48.92
N PRO A 39 32.18 -14.57 48.77
CA PRO A 39 32.17 -15.84 48.03
C PRO A 39 31.29 -16.91 48.71
N GLU A 40 31.14 -16.87 50.04
CA GLU A 40 30.27 -17.77 50.82
C GLU A 40 28.82 -17.79 50.29
N TYR A 41 28.31 -16.65 49.82
CA TYR A 41 26.95 -16.52 49.27
C TYR A 41 26.90 -16.59 47.73
N ALA A 42 28.02 -16.90 47.07
CA ALA A 42 28.07 -17.08 45.63
C ALA A 42 27.08 -18.15 45.11
N PRO A 43 26.88 -19.30 45.78
CA PRO A 43 25.89 -20.28 45.33
C PRO A 43 24.46 -19.72 45.25
N HIS A 44 24.03 -18.92 46.24
CA HIS A 44 22.71 -18.28 46.23
C HIS A 44 22.57 -17.24 45.11
N ARG A 45 23.63 -16.47 44.84
CA ARG A 45 23.64 -15.52 43.71
C ARG A 45 23.58 -16.25 42.37
N GLN A 46 24.32 -17.35 42.23
CA GLN A 46 24.31 -18.17 41.01
C GLN A 46 22.94 -18.81 40.77
N ALA A 47 22.27 -19.31 41.81
CA ALA A 47 20.92 -19.86 41.73
C ALA A 47 19.91 -18.80 41.26
N LEU A 48 19.94 -17.60 41.86
CA LEU A 48 19.10 -16.47 41.47
C LEU A 48 19.36 -16.03 40.02
N LYS A 49 20.63 -15.94 39.62
CA LYS A 49 21.04 -15.61 38.24
C LYS A 49 20.54 -16.66 37.25
N ALA A 50 20.74 -17.94 37.55
CA ALA A 50 20.32 -19.05 36.69
C ALA A 50 18.79 -19.08 36.50
N ALA A 51 18.02 -18.87 37.58
CA ALA A 51 16.56 -18.80 37.49
C ALA A 51 16.08 -17.61 36.67
N ARG A 52 16.72 -16.43 36.82
CA ARG A 52 16.42 -15.24 36.01
C ARG A 52 16.72 -15.46 34.54
N GLU A 53 17.91 -15.97 34.21
CA GLU A 53 18.32 -16.24 32.84
C GLU A 53 17.44 -17.31 32.17
N GLN A 54 17.08 -18.35 32.91
CA GLN A 54 16.15 -19.38 32.43
C GLN A 54 14.78 -18.78 32.09
N LEU A 55 14.20 -17.99 33.00
CA LEU A 55 12.91 -17.33 32.75
C LEU A 55 12.98 -16.39 31.55
N ARG A 56 14.05 -15.59 31.44
CA ARG A 56 14.24 -14.68 30.31
C ARG A 56 14.29 -15.45 28.99
N ARG A 57 15.09 -16.51 28.91
CA ARG A 57 15.21 -17.34 27.69
C ARG A 57 13.88 -17.96 27.29
N VAL A 58 13.12 -18.49 28.24
CA VAL A 58 11.79 -19.08 27.93
C VAL A 58 10.83 -18.03 27.40
N ARG A 59 10.83 -16.82 27.98
CA ARG A 59 10.00 -15.71 27.48
C ARG A 59 10.44 -15.20 26.10
N GLU A 60 11.74 -15.05 25.90
CA GLU A 60 12.32 -14.65 24.61
C GLU A 60 11.94 -15.65 23.51
N ASN A 61 12.12 -16.96 23.76
CA ASN A 61 11.75 -18.00 22.80
C ASN A 61 10.25 -17.97 22.47
N ARG A 62 9.37 -17.84 23.47
CA ARG A 62 7.92 -17.73 23.23
C ARG A 62 7.54 -16.50 22.42
N ALA A 63 8.19 -15.37 22.70
CA ALA A 63 7.96 -14.13 21.95
C ALA A 63 8.45 -14.26 20.50
N GLU A 64 9.59 -14.92 20.28
CA GLU A 64 10.12 -15.19 18.96
C GLU A 64 9.19 -16.11 18.16
N GLU A 65 8.75 -17.22 18.74
CA GLU A 65 7.76 -18.14 18.16
C GLU A 65 6.46 -17.40 17.81
N ALA A 66 5.93 -16.58 18.72
CA ALA A 66 4.71 -15.79 18.50
C ALA A 66 4.87 -14.71 17.42
N SER A 67 6.11 -14.28 17.12
CA SER A 67 6.35 -13.27 16.08
C SER A 67 6.26 -13.84 14.66
N GLY A 68 6.42 -15.15 14.49
CA GLY A 68 6.38 -15.83 13.19
C GLY A 68 5.04 -15.65 12.45
N PRO A 69 3.90 -16.00 13.06
CA PRO A 69 2.58 -15.83 12.44
C PRO A 69 2.28 -14.38 12.04
N ALA A 70 2.58 -13.42 12.92
CA ALA A 70 2.39 -12.00 12.64
C ALA A 70 3.22 -11.51 11.45
N ARG A 71 4.49 -11.95 11.35
CA ARG A 71 5.34 -11.66 10.18
C ARG A 71 4.77 -12.28 8.91
N ARG A 72 4.33 -13.54 8.97
CA ARG A 72 3.76 -14.23 7.82
C ARG A 72 2.48 -13.56 7.31
N ARG A 73 1.54 -13.19 8.20
CA ARG A 73 0.34 -12.42 7.83
C ARG A 73 0.71 -11.11 7.12
N LYS A 74 1.68 -10.37 7.67
CA LYS A 74 2.16 -9.11 7.09
C LYS A 74 2.76 -9.31 5.70
N GLU A 75 3.51 -10.39 5.48
CA GLU A 75 4.06 -10.74 4.17
C GLU A 75 2.97 -11.07 3.15
N ILE A 76 1.97 -11.87 3.52
CA ILE A 76 0.84 -12.24 2.64
C ILE A 76 0.07 -10.97 2.23
N LEU A 77 -0.32 -10.13 3.20
CA LEU A 77 -1.03 -8.88 2.93
C LEU A 77 -0.19 -7.91 2.11
N GLY A 78 1.11 -7.81 2.39
CA GLY A 78 2.04 -6.95 1.65
C GLY A 78 2.24 -7.42 0.20
N ALA A 79 2.29 -8.72 -0.05
CA ALA A 79 2.34 -9.29 -1.39
C ALA A 79 1.04 -9.01 -2.14
N ARG A 80 -0.10 -9.36 -1.54
CA ARG A 80 -1.45 -9.09 -2.09
C ARG A 80 -1.61 -7.62 -2.49
N ASN A 81 -1.37 -6.69 -1.57
CA ASN A 81 -1.59 -5.27 -1.81
C ASN A 81 -0.70 -4.73 -2.94
N ARG A 82 0.55 -5.18 -3.03
CA ARG A 82 1.45 -4.80 -4.14
C ARG A 82 0.96 -5.32 -5.48
N GLU A 83 0.47 -6.56 -5.53
CA GLU A 83 0.00 -7.17 -6.76
C GLU A 83 -1.34 -6.62 -7.24
N VAL A 84 -2.27 -6.38 -6.32
CA VAL A 84 -3.56 -5.74 -6.58
C VAL A 84 -3.33 -4.30 -7.04
N GLY A 85 -2.53 -3.52 -6.30
CA GLY A 85 -2.26 -2.12 -6.65
C GLY A 85 -1.62 -1.95 -8.04
N LYS A 86 -0.76 -2.87 -8.49
CA LYS A 86 -0.22 -2.86 -9.86
C LYS A 86 -1.32 -3.00 -10.92
N ARG A 87 -2.29 -3.89 -10.68
CA ARG A 87 -3.37 -4.19 -11.62
C ARG A 87 -4.46 -3.11 -11.59
N GLU A 88 -4.76 -2.56 -10.43
CA GLU A 88 -5.62 -1.38 -10.29
C GLU A 88 -5.02 -0.15 -10.99
N ALA A 89 -3.70 0.04 -10.91
CA ALA A 89 -3.02 1.10 -11.65
C ALA A 89 -3.09 0.88 -13.17
N GLU A 90 -2.98 -0.38 -13.63
CA GLU A 90 -3.15 -0.72 -15.04
C GLU A 90 -4.60 -0.50 -15.51
N ILE A 91 -5.60 -0.92 -14.73
CA ILE A 91 -7.03 -0.63 -15.01
C ILE A 91 -7.25 0.87 -15.08
N SER A 92 -6.73 1.63 -14.11
CA SER A 92 -6.85 3.08 -14.08
C SER A 92 -6.22 3.74 -15.30
N ARG A 93 -5.09 3.22 -15.78
CA ARG A 93 -4.45 3.69 -17.02
C ARG A 93 -5.28 3.35 -18.25
N LEU A 94 -5.83 2.13 -18.32
CA LEU A 94 -6.66 1.69 -19.45
C LEU A 94 -8.01 2.44 -19.52
N GLY A 95 -8.54 2.85 -18.36
CA GLY A 95 -9.75 3.65 -18.26
C GLY A 95 -9.55 5.14 -18.56
N ARG A 96 -8.31 5.63 -18.72
CA ARG A 96 -8.07 7.00 -19.19
C ARG A 96 -8.31 7.07 -20.69
N GLU A 97 -9.34 7.81 -21.06
CA GLU A 97 -9.64 8.12 -22.45
C GLU A 97 -9.05 9.50 -22.79
N GLU A 98 -7.89 9.52 -23.43
CA GLU A 98 -7.27 10.74 -23.95
C GLU A 98 -7.82 11.05 -25.36
N GLU A 99 -7.81 12.32 -25.77
CA GLU A 99 -8.28 12.74 -27.10
C GLU A 99 -7.26 12.39 -28.18
N GLY A 100 -5.97 12.44 -27.84
CA GLY A 100 -4.86 12.29 -28.77
C GLY A 100 -4.59 13.56 -29.58
N GLU A 101 -3.67 13.45 -30.53
CA GLU A 101 -3.25 14.57 -31.39
C GLU A 101 -4.37 15.01 -32.34
N VAL A 102 -4.30 16.26 -32.80
CA VAL A 102 -5.25 16.79 -33.79
C VAL A 102 -4.92 16.20 -35.16
N VAL A 103 -5.88 15.47 -35.74
CA VAL A 103 -5.77 14.84 -37.06
C VAL A 103 -6.31 15.76 -38.16
N GLY A 104 -7.32 16.56 -37.84
CA GLY A 104 -7.91 17.48 -38.81
C GLY A 104 -8.99 18.39 -38.22
N ARG A 105 -9.35 19.41 -38.98
CA ARG A 105 -10.42 20.35 -38.62
C ARG A 105 -11.19 20.72 -39.88
N LEU A 106 -12.51 20.79 -39.76
CA LEU A 106 -13.40 21.34 -40.78
C LEU A 106 -14.53 22.12 -40.09
N GLY A 107 -14.49 23.45 -40.22
CA GLY A 107 -15.46 24.35 -39.59
C GLY A 107 -15.58 24.13 -38.08
N ALA A 108 -16.81 23.77 -37.65
CA ALA A 108 -17.18 23.51 -36.26
C ALA A 108 -16.71 22.15 -35.72
N LEU A 109 -16.12 21.29 -36.55
CA LEU A 109 -15.62 19.98 -36.12
C LEU A 109 -14.10 19.93 -36.13
N ARG A 110 -13.53 19.37 -35.06
CA ARG A 110 -12.11 19.02 -34.95
C ARG A 110 -11.98 17.55 -34.61
N LEU A 111 -11.28 16.83 -35.47
CA LEU A 111 -11.00 15.41 -35.32
C LEU A 111 -9.64 15.24 -34.63
N HIS A 112 -9.65 14.55 -33.51
CA HIS A 112 -8.48 14.03 -32.82
C HIS A 112 -8.36 12.51 -33.07
N GLU A 113 -7.24 11.90 -32.68
CA GLU A 113 -7.02 10.46 -32.85
C GLU A 113 -8.09 9.58 -32.19
N HIS A 114 -8.67 10.03 -31.07
CA HIS A 114 -9.65 9.26 -30.28
C HIS A 114 -10.94 10.01 -29.98
N ALA A 115 -11.05 11.27 -30.39
CA ALA A 115 -12.21 12.11 -30.11
C ALA A 115 -12.60 13.00 -31.29
N LEU A 116 -13.89 13.33 -31.38
CA LEU A 116 -14.45 14.37 -32.24
C LEU A 116 -14.93 15.51 -31.36
N VAL A 117 -14.42 16.72 -31.62
CA VAL A 117 -14.69 17.92 -30.83
C VAL A 117 -15.57 18.87 -31.64
N PHE A 118 -16.72 19.22 -31.07
CA PHE A 118 -17.58 20.29 -31.54
C PHE A 118 -17.08 21.62 -30.97
N LEU A 119 -16.90 22.59 -31.86
CA LEU A 119 -16.37 23.91 -31.57
C LEU A 119 -17.49 24.94 -31.68
N ALA A 120 -17.67 25.74 -30.62
CA ALA A 120 -18.54 26.90 -30.66
C ALA A 120 -17.77 28.12 -31.15
N VAL A 121 -18.36 28.86 -32.10
CA VAL A 121 -17.89 30.20 -32.48
C VAL A 121 -18.68 31.20 -31.63
N LYS A 122 -18.01 31.85 -30.68
CA LYS A 122 -18.56 33.03 -29.99
C LYS A 122 -18.01 34.27 -30.69
N GLU A 123 -18.92 35.08 -31.23
CA GLU A 123 -18.60 36.46 -31.58
C GLU A 123 -18.60 37.27 -30.28
N SER A 124 -17.41 37.58 -29.77
CA SER A 124 -17.26 38.54 -28.67
C SER A 124 -17.54 39.94 -29.22
N ARG A 125 -18.41 40.70 -28.56
CA ARG A 125 -18.81 42.06 -28.98
C ARG A 125 -17.77 43.12 -28.60
N GLU A 126 -16.78 42.76 -27.79
CA GLU A 126 -15.84 43.70 -27.15
C GLU A 126 -14.38 43.54 -27.62
N GLU A 127 -14.01 42.38 -28.16
CA GLU A 127 -12.69 42.13 -28.72
C GLU A 127 -12.84 41.47 -30.10
N GLN A 128 -12.26 42.08 -31.14
CA GLN A 128 -12.27 41.60 -32.54
C GLN A 128 -11.44 40.31 -32.74
N GLU A 129 -11.44 39.40 -31.78
CA GLU A 129 -10.85 38.07 -31.87
C GLU A 129 -11.93 37.01 -31.62
N ALA A 130 -12.24 36.22 -32.64
CA ALA A 130 -13.13 35.08 -32.52
C ALA A 130 -12.44 33.97 -31.70
N THR A 131 -12.75 33.87 -30.41
CA THR A 131 -12.28 32.75 -29.58
C THR A 131 -13.09 31.49 -29.91
N THR A 132 -12.41 30.45 -30.36
CA THR A 132 -13.01 29.13 -30.59
C THR A 132 -13.07 28.38 -29.26
N GLU A 133 -14.26 28.18 -28.69
CA GLU A 133 -14.46 27.39 -27.48
C GLU A 133 -14.84 25.94 -27.82
N VAL A 134 -14.48 25.00 -26.94
CA VAL A 134 -14.93 23.61 -27.04
C VAL A 134 -16.35 23.51 -26.48
N GLU A 135 -17.31 23.15 -27.33
CA GLU A 135 -18.69 22.91 -26.91
C GLU A 135 -18.86 21.51 -26.32
N LYS A 136 -18.36 20.50 -27.03
CA LYS A 136 -18.55 19.10 -26.67
C LYS A 136 -17.43 18.24 -27.26
N ILE A 137 -17.01 17.26 -26.48
CA ILE A 137 -16.07 16.23 -26.91
C ILE A 137 -16.83 14.90 -26.96
N LEU A 138 -16.77 14.22 -28.10
CA LEU A 138 -17.37 12.92 -28.34
C LEU A 138 -16.28 11.88 -28.60
N ARG A 139 -16.44 10.68 -28.06
CA ARG A 139 -15.43 9.61 -28.24
C ARG A 139 -15.67 8.86 -29.53
N LEU A 140 -14.65 8.77 -30.39
CA LEU A 140 -14.80 8.12 -31.69
C LEU A 140 -15.26 6.67 -31.58
N ALA A 141 -14.83 5.97 -30.53
CA ALA A 141 -15.23 4.60 -30.26
C ALA A 141 -16.74 4.43 -29.98
N ARG A 142 -17.46 5.52 -29.67
CA ARG A 142 -18.85 5.48 -29.20
C ARG A 142 -19.82 6.33 -30.02
N ILE A 143 -19.39 6.83 -31.18
CA ILE A 143 -20.25 7.62 -32.07
C ILE A 143 -20.61 6.87 -33.34
N GLU A 144 -21.71 7.29 -33.95
CA GLU A 144 -22.05 7.01 -35.34
C GLU A 144 -22.07 8.32 -36.13
N VAL A 145 -21.65 8.27 -37.38
CA VAL A 145 -21.54 9.45 -38.24
C VAL A 145 -22.28 9.19 -39.53
N SER A 146 -23.05 10.18 -39.98
CA SER A 146 -23.75 10.18 -41.25
C SER A 146 -23.61 11.53 -41.93
N LEU A 147 -23.65 11.51 -43.27
CA LEU A 147 -23.70 12.71 -44.09
C LEU A 147 -25.12 12.91 -44.59
N LYS A 148 -25.65 14.13 -44.46
CA LYS A 148 -26.95 14.51 -44.98
C LYS A 148 -26.83 15.72 -45.89
N LEU A 149 -27.31 15.55 -47.12
CA LEU A 149 -27.30 16.58 -48.14
C LEU A 149 -28.58 17.42 -48.05
N GLY A 150 -28.43 18.72 -47.86
CA GLY A 150 -29.51 19.69 -47.93
C GLY A 150 -29.37 20.61 -49.14
N GLY A 151 -30.40 21.41 -49.43
CA GLY A 151 -30.43 22.26 -50.62
C GLY A 151 -29.46 23.46 -50.60
N GLN A 152 -29.06 23.93 -49.42
CA GLN A 152 -28.13 25.07 -49.25
C GLN A 152 -26.92 24.75 -48.34
N CYS A 153 -27.00 23.64 -47.61
CA CYS A 153 -26.00 23.20 -46.65
C CYS A 153 -25.84 21.68 -46.73
N THR A 154 -24.62 21.22 -46.46
CA THR A 154 -24.32 19.83 -46.15
C THR A 154 -24.19 19.69 -44.63
N TYR A 155 -24.73 18.62 -44.06
CA TYR A 155 -24.70 18.37 -42.63
C TYR A 155 -23.89 17.11 -42.33
N VAL A 156 -22.98 17.21 -41.36
CA VAL A 156 -22.36 16.04 -40.74
C VAL A 156 -23.14 15.78 -39.44
N GLU A 157 -23.93 14.72 -39.42
CA GLU A 157 -24.72 14.28 -38.27
C GLU A 157 -23.92 13.23 -37.49
N VAL A 158 -23.86 13.39 -36.16
CA VAL A 158 -23.13 12.53 -35.25
C VAL A 158 -24.06 12.11 -34.12
N MET A 159 -24.26 10.80 -33.96
CA MET A 159 -24.97 10.22 -32.83
C MET A 159 -23.99 9.92 -31.70
N ASP A 160 -24.25 10.48 -30.52
CA ASP A 160 -23.48 10.20 -29.30
C ASP A 160 -23.88 8.83 -28.69
N ALA A 161 -23.10 8.35 -27.72
CA ALA A 161 -23.39 7.14 -26.93
C ALA A 161 -24.74 7.22 -26.21
N ASP A 162 -25.19 8.43 -25.89
CA ASP A 162 -26.49 8.71 -25.27
C ASP A 162 -27.66 8.59 -26.25
N GLY A 163 -27.40 8.31 -27.54
CA GLY A 163 -28.39 8.23 -28.61
C GLY A 163 -28.87 9.58 -29.13
N MET A 164 -28.30 10.69 -28.66
CA MET A 164 -28.63 12.04 -29.15
C MET A 164 -27.85 12.38 -30.40
N TRP A 165 -28.56 12.89 -31.41
CA TRP A 165 -27.97 13.40 -32.64
C TRP A 165 -27.51 14.85 -32.49
N ARG A 166 -26.33 15.15 -33.03
CA ARG A 166 -25.78 16.49 -33.18
C ARG A 166 -25.39 16.71 -34.63
N SER A 167 -25.58 17.92 -35.14
CA SER A 167 -25.28 18.25 -36.53
C SER A 167 -24.30 19.41 -36.62
N ALA A 168 -23.27 19.27 -37.45
CA ALA A 168 -22.46 20.39 -37.90
C ALA A 168 -22.90 20.81 -39.31
N GLU A 169 -23.15 22.10 -39.48
CA GLU A 169 -23.66 22.67 -40.73
C GLU A 169 -22.53 23.24 -41.59
N TYR A 170 -22.55 22.94 -42.89
CA TYR A 170 -21.57 23.39 -43.87
C TYR A 170 -22.28 24.03 -45.07
N PRO A 171 -22.41 25.36 -45.12
CA PRO A 171 -23.03 26.06 -46.24
C PRO A 171 -22.24 25.87 -47.56
N HIS A 172 -22.93 25.59 -48.66
CA HIS A 172 -22.30 25.34 -49.97
C HIS A 172 -21.55 26.54 -50.55
N GLY A 173 -21.89 27.76 -50.10
CA GLY A 173 -21.17 28.98 -50.48
C GLY A 173 -19.82 29.17 -49.77
N GLN A 174 -19.53 28.37 -48.74
CA GLN A 174 -18.30 28.46 -47.94
C GLN A 174 -17.46 27.18 -47.98
N TYR A 175 -18.10 26.01 -48.10
CA TYR A 175 -17.44 24.71 -48.06
C TYR A 175 -17.79 23.87 -49.30
N ASP A 176 -16.79 23.18 -49.85
CA ASP A 176 -16.97 22.22 -50.94
C ASP A 176 -17.61 20.93 -50.40
N GLU A 177 -18.71 20.47 -51.01
CA GLU A 177 -19.39 19.23 -50.63
C GLU A 177 -18.45 18.01 -50.62
N ARG A 178 -17.51 17.93 -51.56
CA ARG A 178 -16.51 16.85 -51.63
C ARG A 178 -15.53 16.91 -50.47
N GLU A 179 -15.20 18.09 -49.99
CA GLU A 179 -14.35 18.27 -48.80
C GLU A 179 -15.08 17.79 -47.55
N VAL A 180 -16.35 18.19 -47.38
CA VAL A 180 -17.20 17.75 -46.26
C VAL A 180 -17.38 16.23 -46.28
N HIS A 181 -17.63 15.64 -47.44
CA HIS A 181 -17.73 14.19 -47.60
C HIS A 181 -16.42 13.48 -47.23
N ARG A 182 -15.26 13.94 -47.75
CA ARG A 182 -13.96 13.36 -47.37
C ARG A 182 -13.66 13.47 -45.87
N PHE A 183 -14.12 14.54 -45.23
CA PHE A 183 -13.95 14.71 -43.79
C PHE A 183 -14.85 13.74 -43.01
N GLU A 184 -16.12 13.56 -43.39
CA GLU A 184 -17.00 12.53 -42.83
C GLU A 184 -16.39 11.13 -42.97
N GLU A 185 -15.92 10.77 -44.16
CA GLU A 185 -15.26 9.47 -44.40
C GLU A 185 -14.02 9.30 -43.51
N ARG A 186 -13.26 10.37 -43.28
CA ARG A 186 -12.10 10.32 -42.37
C ARG A 186 -12.52 10.05 -40.94
N ILE A 187 -13.58 10.69 -40.45
CA ILE A 187 -14.12 10.42 -39.11
C ILE A 187 -14.56 8.95 -39.04
N ARG A 188 -15.36 8.47 -40.00
CA ARG A 188 -15.85 7.09 -40.07
C ARG A 188 -14.71 6.06 -40.12
N ASN A 189 -13.65 6.34 -40.88
CA ASN A 189 -12.50 5.46 -40.95
C ASN A 189 -11.71 5.40 -39.63
N GLN A 190 -11.81 6.42 -38.77
CA GLN A 190 -11.21 6.41 -37.44
C GLN A 190 -12.11 5.81 -36.36
N THR A 191 -13.44 5.84 -36.51
CA THR A 191 -14.34 5.22 -35.52
C THR A 191 -14.18 3.69 -35.46
N LEU A 192 -13.92 3.03 -36.58
CA LEU A 192 -13.70 1.57 -36.64
C LEU A 192 -12.52 1.08 -35.78
N PRO A 193 -11.27 1.57 -35.97
CA PRO A 193 -10.16 1.17 -35.12
C PRO A 193 -10.37 1.61 -33.67
N ALA A 194 -10.97 2.78 -33.43
CA ALA A 194 -11.28 3.24 -32.07
C ALA A 194 -12.24 2.29 -31.33
N ARG A 195 -13.27 1.76 -32.00
CA ARG A 195 -14.18 0.73 -31.45
C ARG A 195 -13.44 -0.56 -31.11
N GLN A 196 -12.57 -1.04 -31.99
CA GLN A 196 -11.79 -2.25 -31.75
C GLN A 196 -10.82 -2.10 -30.57
N ASP A 197 -10.21 -0.92 -30.43
CA ASP A 197 -9.33 -0.61 -29.31
C ASP A 197 -10.10 -0.51 -27.99
N LEU A 198 -11.31 0.06 -28.01
CA LEU A 198 -12.19 0.06 -26.83
C LEU A 198 -12.52 -1.35 -26.36
N VAL A 199 -12.96 -2.24 -27.27
CA VAL A 199 -13.25 -3.64 -26.93
C VAL A 199 -12.02 -4.33 -26.34
N ARG A 200 -10.84 -4.16 -26.96
CA ARG A 200 -9.58 -4.73 -26.44
C ARG A 200 -9.23 -4.19 -25.05
N ARG A 201 -9.46 -2.90 -24.78
CA ARG A 201 -9.24 -2.31 -23.45
C ARG A 201 -10.21 -2.88 -22.42
N GLU A 202 -11.49 -3.03 -22.76
CA GLU A 202 -12.52 -3.59 -21.88
C GLU A 202 -12.23 -5.06 -21.54
N GLU A 203 -11.89 -5.89 -22.53
CA GLU A 203 -11.46 -7.27 -22.31
C GLU A 203 -10.24 -7.36 -21.41
N ARG A 204 -9.28 -6.45 -21.58
CA ARG A 204 -8.09 -6.37 -20.74
C ARG A 204 -8.45 -5.97 -19.31
N ILE A 205 -9.34 -5.00 -19.11
CA ILE A 205 -9.83 -4.60 -17.79
C ILE A 205 -10.52 -5.78 -17.10
N ALA A 206 -11.43 -6.48 -17.80
CA ALA A 206 -12.10 -7.66 -17.26
C ALA A 206 -11.11 -8.77 -16.86
N THR A 207 -10.08 -8.99 -17.68
CA THR A 207 -9.00 -9.95 -17.36
C THR A 207 -8.25 -9.54 -16.09
N LEU A 208 -7.91 -8.26 -15.92
CA LEU A 208 -7.21 -7.76 -14.74
C LEU A 208 -8.08 -7.85 -13.48
N GLN A 209 -9.39 -7.61 -13.60
CA GLN A 209 -10.35 -7.77 -12.50
C GLN A 209 -10.42 -9.24 -12.05
N ALA A 210 -10.55 -10.17 -12.98
CA ALA A 210 -10.53 -11.61 -12.67
C ALA A 210 -9.21 -12.04 -12.00
N GLN A 211 -8.08 -11.47 -12.40
CA GLN A 211 -6.81 -11.71 -11.73
C GLN A 211 -6.77 -11.16 -10.30
N ILE A 212 -7.35 -9.98 -10.06
CA ILE A 212 -7.46 -9.41 -8.70
C ILE A 212 -8.29 -10.34 -7.80
N GLU A 213 -9.41 -10.86 -8.31
CA GLU A 213 -10.23 -11.84 -7.58
C GLU A 213 -9.44 -13.10 -7.22
N GLN A 214 -8.68 -13.67 -8.16
CA GLN A 214 -7.83 -14.83 -7.91
C GLN A 214 -6.74 -14.55 -6.86
N ILE A 215 -6.10 -13.37 -6.92
CA ILE A 215 -5.09 -12.94 -5.94
C ILE A 215 -5.73 -12.82 -4.55
N ASN A 216 -6.92 -12.24 -4.46
CA ASN A 216 -7.64 -12.11 -3.21
C ASN A 216 -8.00 -13.48 -2.61
N ALA A 217 -8.56 -14.38 -3.42
CA ALA A 217 -8.93 -15.73 -2.98
C ALA A 217 -7.71 -16.52 -2.48
N ARG A 218 -6.59 -16.45 -3.21
CA ARG A 218 -5.33 -17.09 -2.77
C ARG A 218 -4.82 -16.49 -1.46
N ALA A 219 -4.83 -15.17 -1.33
CA ALA A 219 -4.38 -14.50 -0.12
C ALA A 219 -5.26 -14.87 1.09
N GLU A 220 -6.58 -14.98 0.90
CA GLU A 220 -7.52 -15.42 1.91
C GLU A 220 -7.25 -16.86 2.36
N GLU A 221 -6.99 -17.77 1.42
CA GLU A 221 -6.61 -19.15 1.76
C GLU A 221 -5.29 -19.22 2.54
N GLU A 222 -4.27 -18.46 2.13
CA GLU A 222 -2.99 -18.41 2.86
C GLU A 222 -3.13 -17.76 4.24
N LEU A 223 -3.99 -16.74 4.38
CA LEU A 223 -4.31 -16.14 5.68
C LEU A 223 -5.01 -17.15 6.58
N ARG A 224 -6.02 -17.88 6.08
CA ARG A 224 -6.70 -18.92 6.87
C ARG A 224 -5.72 -19.97 7.41
N LYS A 225 -4.79 -20.44 6.58
CA LYS A 225 -3.73 -21.37 7.01
C LYS A 225 -2.80 -20.77 8.07
N ALA A 226 -2.47 -19.48 7.94
CA ALA A 226 -1.66 -18.78 8.94
C ALA A 226 -2.41 -18.62 10.28
N ASP A 227 -3.71 -18.37 10.24
CA ASP A 227 -4.58 -18.27 11.40
C ASP A 227 -4.71 -19.61 12.12
N GLU A 228 -4.91 -20.71 11.37
CA GLU A 228 -4.92 -22.08 11.90
C GLU A 228 -3.59 -22.41 12.59
N ALA A 229 -2.45 -22.15 11.94
CA ALA A 229 -1.12 -22.37 12.52
C ALA A 229 -0.86 -21.52 13.78
N GLU A 230 -1.39 -20.29 13.84
CA GLU A 230 -1.30 -19.43 15.02
C GLU A 230 -2.12 -20.01 16.18
N GLN A 231 -3.31 -20.54 15.92
CA GLN A 231 -4.12 -21.21 16.94
C GLN A 231 -3.42 -22.45 17.49
N GLU A 232 -2.88 -23.31 16.62
CA GLU A 232 -2.11 -24.49 17.03
C GLU A 232 -0.90 -24.11 17.90
N LEU A 233 -0.19 -23.03 17.54
CA LEU A 233 0.92 -22.52 18.34
C LEU A 233 0.46 -22.06 19.73
N LEU A 234 -0.65 -21.32 19.80
CA LEU A 234 -1.21 -20.85 21.08
C LEU A 234 -1.64 -22.01 21.96
N GLU A 235 -2.25 -23.05 21.40
CA GLU A 235 -2.62 -24.26 22.13
C GLU A 235 -1.37 -25.01 22.64
N ALA A 236 -0.35 -25.16 21.80
CA ALA A 236 0.92 -25.76 22.20
C ALA A 236 1.60 -24.95 23.33
N GLN A 237 1.57 -23.62 23.26
CA GLN A 237 2.13 -22.75 24.30
C GLN A 237 1.34 -22.80 25.63
N ARG A 238 0.02 -23.01 25.57
CA ARG A 238 -0.82 -23.23 26.75
C ARG A 238 -0.53 -24.57 27.41
N ALA A 239 -0.29 -25.61 26.63
CA ALA A 239 0.07 -26.94 27.14
C ALA A 239 1.53 -27.01 27.63
N ASP A 240 2.40 -26.11 27.19
CA ASP A 240 3.81 -26.08 27.58
C ASP A 240 4.01 -25.52 29.01
N GLU A 241 4.34 -26.42 29.93
CA GLU A 241 4.64 -26.09 31.33
C GLU A 241 6.01 -25.41 31.54
N ARG A 242 6.85 -25.26 30.51
CA ARG A 242 8.22 -24.70 30.69
C ARG A 242 8.19 -23.30 31.28
N LEU A 243 7.24 -22.45 30.87
CA LEU A 243 7.09 -21.10 31.44
C LEU A 243 6.68 -21.16 32.90
N ASP A 244 5.66 -21.96 33.24
CA ASP A 244 5.20 -22.12 34.62
C ASP A 244 6.30 -22.64 35.54
N ARG A 245 7.08 -23.62 35.08
CA ARG A 245 8.25 -24.15 35.80
C ARG A 245 9.33 -23.09 35.99
N ALA A 246 9.65 -22.31 34.95
CA ALA A 246 10.63 -21.25 35.04
C ALA A 246 10.17 -20.11 35.98
N GLU A 247 8.88 -19.75 35.94
CA GLU A 247 8.29 -18.75 36.83
C GLU A 247 8.21 -19.22 38.27
N LYS A 248 7.88 -20.49 38.50
CA LYS A 248 7.88 -21.11 39.82
C LYS A 248 9.29 -21.11 40.40
N ARG A 249 10.29 -21.58 39.64
CA ARG A 249 11.71 -21.56 40.05
C ARG A 249 12.18 -20.14 40.36
N TRP A 250 11.84 -19.16 39.52
CA TRP A 250 12.16 -17.76 39.77
C TRP A 250 11.54 -17.23 41.08
N ARG A 251 10.26 -17.57 41.33
CA ARG A 251 9.56 -17.21 42.57
C ARG A 251 10.21 -17.85 43.80
N GLU A 252 10.58 -19.12 43.72
CA GLU A 252 11.25 -19.87 44.79
C GLU A 252 12.61 -19.25 45.13
N GLU A 253 13.46 -18.98 44.13
CA GLU A 253 14.78 -18.38 44.36
C GLU A 253 14.68 -16.94 44.90
N ARG A 254 13.71 -16.15 44.42
CA ARG A 254 13.44 -14.82 44.99
C ARG A 254 13.00 -14.90 46.45
N ARG A 255 12.23 -15.93 46.81
CA ARG A 255 11.76 -16.14 48.18
C ARG A 255 12.92 -16.56 49.08
N ALA A 256 13.72 -17.54 48.66
CA ALA A 256 14.92 -17.96 49.37
C ALA A 256 15.89 -16.79 49.60
N TRP A 257 16.10 -15.94 48.58
CA TRP A 257 16.91 -14.73 48.72
C TRP A 257 16.33 -13.73 49.73
N LYS A 258 15.01 -13.54 49.73
CA LYS A 258 14.32 -12.66 50.69
C LYS A 258 14.43 -13.20 52.12
N GLU A 259 14.29 -14.51 52.31
CA GLU A 259 14.45 -15.16 53.62
C GLU A 259 15.89 -15.01 54.13
N LEU A 260 16.89 -15.09 53.24
CA LEU A 260 18.30 -14.93 53.58
C LEU A 260 18.72 -13.48 53.89
N THR A 261 18.20 -12.50 53.15
CA THR A 261 18.72 -11.11 53.15
C THR A 261 17.73 -10.05 53.63
N GLY A 262 16.47 -10.43 53.86
CA GLY A 262 15.36 -9.52 54.16
C GLY A 262 14.89 -8.66 52.98
N CYS A 263 15.55 -8.76 51.81
CA CYS A 263 15.27 -7.93 50.63
C CYS A 263 14.85 -8.82 49.45
N ARG A 264 13.84 -8.38 48.68
CA ARG A 264 13.36 -9.14 47.51
C ARG A 264 13.97 -8.60 46.21
N PRO A 265 14.56 -9.44 45.34
CA PRO A 265 15.00 -9.05 44.00
C PRO A 265 13.83 -8.52 43.16
N ARG A 266 14.10 -7.50 42.34
CA ARG A 266 13.13 -6.96 41.36
C ARG A 266 12.79 -7.99 40.29
N GLU A 267 11.63 -7.80 39.66
CA GLU A 267 11.13 -8.63 38.56
C GLU A 267 11.88 -8.40 37.27
#